data_AF-X1DZ26-F1
#
_entry.id   AF-X1DZ26-F1
#
_cell.length_a   1.000
_cell.length_b   1.000
_cell.length_c   1.000
_cell.angle_alpha   90.00
_cell.angle_beta   90.00
_cell.angle_gamma   90.00
#
_symmetry.space_group_name_H-M   'P 1'
#
loop_
_entity.id
_entity.type
_entity.pdbx_description
1 polymer ?
#
loop_
_entity_poly.entity_id
_entity_poly.type
_entity_poly.pdbx_seq_one_letter_code
_entity_poly.pdbx_strand_id
1 'polypeptide(L)'
;MEQISVPLIISDHSLFENEFGAIRLKKVRRQFGSLPTASDIPLIEDLFVQWYTFDEIMPIRCTYRVSDKGTNHYHTITELSIHKSIKRCNDAYVEAVQGTMNQFLDQEPRVFFDREWGVKKTNALSIVLEYDATKYTLGEAWLCVGIDFNRFLSNIKKHFGSISHIRAWQSHDSGMPHIHVIIYFKTFEFSVVEWYDKKAERMSYRIHSKQKVKPNGKYCRQAIKEAWTQGFVDIKAIDNMGDTFKDLLKYVTRDLDGGAYTLTNAMAWYFRKQSFGISRDFKKVVWGVSDSIGWVEPNDADAISTIRSNSNRELIAIEVFPLFPSYFFYKPCVTLYNWDKPPPYLCPNIWNFFDHFVATKCDANVKVRDDGVSVTTYKIRGGEVI
;
A
#
# COMPACT_ATOMS: atom_id res chain seq x y z
N MET A 1 -40.36 25.02 -5.34
CA MET A 1 -39.20 25.22 -6.23
C MET A 1 -37.99 24.71 -5.48
N GLU A 2 -37.60 23.46 -5.74
CA GLU A 2 -36.31 22.94 -5.24
C GLU A 2 -35.20 23.72 -5.93
N GLN A 3 -34.35 24.39 -5.14
CA GLN A 3 -33.12 24.98 -5.64
C GLN A 3 -32.22 23.83 -6.10
N ILE A 4 -32.15 23.63 -7.41
CA ILE A 4 -31.13 22.79 -8.03
C ILE A 4 -29.80 23.51 -7.77
N SER A 5 -29.02 23.02 -6.80
CA SER A 5 -27.67 23.51 -6.56
C SER A 5 -26.83 23.18 -7.79
N VAL A 6 -26.48 24.19 -8.57
CA VAL A 6 -25.52 24.04 -9.67
C VAL A 6 -24.22 23.55 -9.04
N PRO A 7 -23.67 22.39 -9.45
CA PRO A 7 -22.41 21.91 -8.91
C PRO A 7 -21.35 22.97 -9.16
N LEU A 8 -20.76 23.46 -8.07
CA LEU A 8 -19.63 24.38 -8.14
C LEU A 8 -18.49 23.60 -8.81
N ILE A 9 -18.23 23.87 -10.10
CA ILE A 9 -17.01 23.40 -10.75
C ILE A 9 -15.89 24.24 -10.13
N ILE A 10 -15.33 23.77 -9.02
CA ILE A 10 -14.11 24.32 -8.45
C ILE A 10 -12.99 23.89 -9.39
N SER A 11 -12.79 24.64 -10.47
CA SER A 11 -11.64 24.49 -11.36
C SER A 11 -10.38 25.14 -10.78
N ASP A 12 -10.47 25.73 -9.58
CA ASP A 12 -9.37 26.42 -8.95
C ASP A 12 -8.61 25.49 -7.99
N HIS A 13 -7.62 24.79 -8.54
CA HIS A 13 -6.73 23.93 -7.76
C HIS A 13 -5.78 24.72 -6.85
N SER A 14 -5.64 26.04 -7.05
CA SER A 14 -4.69 26.88 -6.31
C SER A 14 -4.93 26.86 -4.79
N LEU A 15 -6.18 26.61 -4.36
CA LEU A 15 -6.52 26.42 -2.95
C LEU A 15 -5.76 25.25 -2.31
N PHE A 16 -5.43 24.22 -3.10
CA PHE A 16 -4.79 22.99 -2.65
C PHE A 16 -3.28 22.96 -2.92
N GLU A 17 -2.77 23.89 -3.72
CA GLU A 17 -1.35 24.00 -4.07
C GLU A 17 -0.53 24.63 -2.93
N ASN A 18 0.74 24.30 -2.85
CA ASN A 18 1.72 25.11 -2.12
C ASN A 18 2.33 26.18 -3.05
N GLU A 19 3.30 26.94 -2.54
CA GLU A 19 4.02 27.98 -3.31
C GLU A 19 4.75 27.46 -4.56
N PHE A 20 4.91 26.13 -4.68
CA PHE A 20 5.58 25.46 -5.80
C PHE A 20 4.60 24.87 -6.82
N GLY A 21 3.30 25.13 -6.68
CA GLY A 21 2.24 24.54 -7.51
C GLY A 21 1.97 23.06 -7.21
N ALA A 22 2.52 22.53 -6.10
CA ALA A 22 2.36 21.13 -5.73
C ALA A 22 1.11 20.93 -4.88
N ILE A 23 0.24 20.01 -5.27
CA ILE A 23 -0.95 19.68 -4.49
C ILE A 23 -0.57 19.15 -3.10
N ARG A 24 -1.26 19.64 -2.07
CA ARG A 24 -1.10 19.22 -0.67
C ARG A 24 -2.38 18.61 -0.15
N LEU A 25 -2.39 17.29 -0.16
CA LEU A 25 -3.50 16.42 0.25
C LEU A 25 -4.04 16.66 1.68
N LYS A 26 -3.24 17.25 2.58
CA LYS A 26 -3.69 17.72 3.91
C LYS A 26 -4.80 18.79 3.80
N LYS A 27 -4.72 19.68 2.81
CA LYS A 27 -5.72 20.73 2.57
C LYS A 27 -7.03 20.14 2.03
N VAL A 28 -6.94 19.14 1.16
CA VAL A 28 -8.09 18.44 0.55
C VAL A 28 -9.03 17.91 1.64
N ARG A 29 -8.52 17.15 2.61
CA ARG A 29 -9.37 16.61 3.69
C ARG A 29 -9.93 17.64 4.64
N ARG A 30 -9.23 18.76 4.83
CA ARG A 30 -9.75 19.86 5.64
C ARG A 30 -10.96 20.50 4.94
N GLN A 31 -10.87 20.64 3.61
CA GLN A 31 -11.94 21.21 2.79
C GLN A 31 -13.18 20.32 2.74
N PHE A 32 -13.01 19.02 2.50
CA PHE A 32 -14.14 18.08 2.31
C PHE A 32 -14.58 17.36 3.60
N GLY A 33 -13.89 17.58 4.73
CA GLY A 33 -14.26 17.01 6.03
C GLY A 33 -14.01 15.50 6.15
N SER A 34 -14.75 14.83 7.04
CA SER A 34 -14.60 13.38 7.28
C SER A 34 -15.43 12.50 6.35
N LEU A 35 -16.50 13.05 5.75
CA LEU A 35 -17.48 12.35 4.93
C LEU A 35 -17.74 13.16 3.66
N PRO A 36 -16.96 12.94 2.59
CA PRO A 36 -17.17 13.62 1.32
C PRO A 36 -18.48 13.13 0.69
N THR A 37 -19.17 14.03 0.00
CA THR A 37 -20.36 13.71 -0.78
C THR A 37 -19.97 13.05 -2.10
N ALA A 38 -20.93 12.42 -2.78
CA ALA A 38 -20.69 11.80 -4.09
C ALA A 38 -20.18 12.82 -5.13
N SER A 39 -20.60 14.09 -5.04
CA SER A 39 -20.15 15.17 -5.91
C SER A 39 -18.71 15.63 -5.65
N ASP A 40 -18.15 15.36 -4.45
CA ASP A 40 -16.77 15.74 -4.12
C ASP A 40 -15.75 14.76 -4.69
N ILE A 41 -16.16 13.52 -4.96
CA ILE A 41 -15.28 12.42 -5.33
C ILE A 41 -14.45 12.72 -6.59
N PRO A 42 -15.02 13.23 -7.70
CA PRO A 42 -14.23 13.50 -8.90
C PRO A 42 -13.09 14.50 -8.65
N LEU A 43 -13.33 15.53 -7.83
CA LEU A 43 -12.30 16.52 -7.50
C LEU A 43 -11.26 15.94 -6.52
N ILE A 44 -11.68 15.11 -5.55
CA ILE A 44 -10.74 14.41 -4.66
C ILE A 44 -9.83 13.47 -5.46
N GLU A 45 -10.39 12.75 -6.43
CA GLU A 45 -9.66 11.86 -7.32
C GLU A 45 -8.66 12.62 -8.19
N ASP A 46 -9.07 13.72 -8.81
CA ASP A 46 -8.20 14.56 -9.64
C ASP A 46 -7.04 15.18 -8.84
N LEU A 47 -7.32 15.73 -7.65
CA LEU A 47 -6.29 16.26 -6.76
C LEU A 47 -5.34 15.17 -6.26
N PHE A 48 -5.84 13.94 -6.06
CA PHE A 48 -5.02 12.79 -5.72
C PHE A 48 -4.07 12.42 -6.87
N VAL A 49 -4.57 12.42 -8.12
CA VAL A 49 -3.74 12.20 -9.32
C VAL A 49 -2.61 13.21 -9.40
N GLN A 50 -2.95 14.50 -9.42
CA GLN A 50 -1.96 15.56 -9.48
C GLN A 50 -0.93 15.46 -8.37
N TRP A 51 -1.36 15.10 -7.15
CA TRP A 51 -0.44 14.88 -6.04
C TRP A 51 0.53 13.74 -6.30
N TYR A 52 0.10 12.53 -6.69
CA TYR A 52 1.03 11.42 -6.84
C TYR A 52 1.90 11.54 -8.10
N THR A 53 1.42 12.19 -9.16
CA THR A 53 2.20 12.45 -10.39
C THR A 53 3.25 13.56 -10.23
N PHE A 54 3.11 14.42 -9.22
CA PHE A 54 4.07 15.52 -9.00
C PHE A 54 5.38 15.02 -8.41
N ASP A 55 6.42 14.81 -9.22
CA ASP A 55 7.68 14.24 -8.74
C ASP A 55 8.36 15.09 -7.65
N GLU A 56 8.42 14.53 -6.45
CA GLU A 56 9.12 15.07 -5.29
C GLU A 56 10.33 14.21 -5.01
N ILE A 57 11.42 14.84 -4.61
CA ILE A 57 12.66 14.16 -4.31
C ILE A 57 13.11 14.46 -2.87
N MET A 58 13.68 13.43 -2.26
CA MET A 58 14.28 13.41 -0.94
C MET A 58 15.78 13.24 -1.07
N PRO A 59 16.55 14.33 -0.90
CA PRO A 59 18.00 14.24 -0.77
C PRO A 59 18.36 13.65 0.59
N ILE A 60 19.30 12.72 0.60
CA ILE A 60 19.86 12.09 1.78
C ILE A 60 21.38 12.14 1.66
N ARG A 61 22.05 12.70 2.65
CA ARG A 61 23.51 12.70 2.72
C ARG A 61 23.95 11.71 3.79
N CYS A 62 24.76 10.75 3.40
CA CYS A 62 25.30 9.72 4.27
C CYS A 62 26.80 9.95 4.46
N THR A 63 27.26 9.88 5.70
CA THR A 63 28.67 10.03 6.05
C THR A 63 29.18 8.73 6.65
N TYR A 64 30.29 8.23 6.12
CA TYR A 64 30.89 6.94 6.45
C TYR A 64 32.30 7.12 6.99
N ARG A 65 32.68 6.29 7.95
CA ARG A 65 34.07 6.07 8.33
C ARG A 65 34.64 4.92 7.49
N VAL A 66 35.76 5.17 6.84
CA VAL A 66 36.45 4.22 5.96
C VAL A 66 37.85 3.99 6.50
N SER A 67 38.26 2.73 6.61
CA SER A 67 39.63 2.37 6.96
C SER A 67 40.50 2.29 5.71
N ASP A 68 41.70 2.85 5.79
CA ASP A 68 42.70 2.68 4.75
C ASP A 68 43.29 1.27 4.87
N LYS A 69 43.12 0.45 3.84
CA LYS A 69 43.55 -0.96 3.83
C LYS A 69 45.01 -1.08 4.30
N GLY A 70 45.21 -1.78 5.41
CA GLY A 70 46.54 -2.04 5.97
C GLY A 70 47.08 -0.96 6.91
N THR A 71 46.29 0.05 7.28
CA THR A 71 46.66 1.05 8.28
C THR A 71 45.58 1.18 9.36
N ASN A 72 45.96 1.67 10.54
CA ASN A 72 45.01 2.10 11.59
C ASN A 72 44.46 3.51 11.32
N HIS A 73 44.61 4.04 10.09
CA HIS A 73 44.09 5.35 9.73
C HIS A 73 42.67 5.21 9.18
N TYR A 74 41.83 6.12 9.64
CA TYR A 74 40.45 6.23 9.20
C TYR A 74 40.26 7.61 8.58
N HIS A 75 39.53 7.66 7.48
CA HIS A 75 39.05 8.91 6.91
C HIS A 75 37.54 8.86 6.76
N THR A 76 36.95 10.03 6.54
CA THR A 76 35.50 10.17 6.39
C THR A 76 35.17 10.41 4.92
N ILE A 77 34.16 9.71 4.40
CA ILE A 77 33.60 9.96 3.08
C ILE A 77 32.14 10.35 3.25
N THR A 78 31.72 11.40 2.55
CA THR A 78 30.33 11.85 2.53
C THR A 78 29.76 11.68 1.12
N GLU A 79 28.62 11.00 1.01
CA GLU A 79 27.93 10.70 -0.24
C GLU A 79 26.52 11.29 -0.19
N LEU A 80 26.12 11.98 -1.25
CA LEU A 80 24.76 12.51 -1.41
C LEU A 80 24.00 11.60 -2.36
N SER A 81 22.87 11.10 -1.89
CA SER A 81 21.92 10.32 -2.65
C SER A 81 20.61 11.10 -2.79
N ILE A 82 19.97 11.00 -3.96
CA ILE A 82 18.72 11.69 -4.26
C ILE A 82 17.71 10.61 -4.63
N HIS A 83 16.60 10.58 -3.89
CA HIS A 83 15.56 9.58 -4.09
C HIS A 83 14.25 10.24 -4.45
N LYS A 84 13.48 9.65 -5.36
CA LYS A 84 12.07 10.02 -5.52
C LYS A 84 11.30 9.67 -4.26
N SER A 85 10.50 10.59 -3.75
CA SER A 85 9.63 10.35 -2.59
C SER A 85 8.65 9.24 -2.93
N ILE A 86 8.46 8.30 -2.00
CA ILE A 86 7.47 7.25 -2.17
C ILE A 86 6.09 7.88 -1.91
N LYS A 87 5.20 7.81 -2.88
CA LYS A 87 3.81 8.27 -2.75
C LYS A 87 2.90 7.21 -3.28
N ARG A 88 1.77 6.97 -2.64
CA ARG A 88 0.81 5.98 -3.11
C ARG A 88 0.50 6.20 -4.60
N CYS A 89 0.61 5.14 -5.39
CA CYS A 89 0.47 5.09 -6.86
C CYS A 89 1.61 5.68 -7.69
N ASN A 90 2.67 6.24 -7.12
CA ASN A 90 3.84 6.54 -7.94
C ASN A 90 4.69 5.28 -8.18
N ASP A 91 5.48 5.32 -9.25
CA ASP A 91 6.45 4.30 -9.64
C ASP A 91 7.27 3.73 -8.47
N ALA A 92 7.83 4.59 -7.61
CA ALA A 92 8.63 4.17 -6.46
C ALA A 92 7.81 3.36 -5.43
N TYR A 93 6.55 3.72 -5.21
CA TYR A 93 5.62 2.93 -4.39
C TYR A 93 5.25 1.61 -5.05
N VAL A 94 4.96 1.63 -6.35
CA VAL A 94 4.63 0.42 -7.13
C VAL A 94 5.74 -0.60 -7.03
N GLU A 95 6.98 -0.18 -7.30
CA GLU A 95 8.16 -1.02 -7.25
C GLU A 95 8.37 -1.60 -5.85
N ALA A 96 8.24 -0.79 -4.80
CA ALA A 96 8.39 -1.25 -3.42
C ALA A 96 7.33 -2.29 -3.02
N VAL A 97 6.07 -2.07 -3.42
CA VAL A 97 4.97 -3.02 -3.16
C VAL A 97 5.17 -4.29 -3.98
N GLN A 98 5.50 -4.19 -5.27
CA GLN A 98 5.77 -5.34 -6.13
C GLN A 98 6.95 -6.17 -5.61
N GLY A 99 8.06 -5.54 -5.27
CA GLY A 99 9.22 -6.24 -4.70
C GLY A 99 8.90 -7.01 -3.42
N THR A 100 8.00 -6.45 -2.59
CA THR A 100 7.52 -7.15 -1.38
C THR A 100 6.60 -8.32 -1.73
N MET A 101 5.73 -8.14 -2.74
CA MET A 101 4.76 -9.14 -3.16
C MET A 101 5.37 -10.28 -3.98
N ASN A 102 6.49 -10.04 -4.66
CA ASN A 102 7.23 -11.06 -5.42
C ASN A 102 7.64 -12.22 -4.53
N GLN A 103 7.91 -11.98 -3.23
CA GLN A 103 8.20 -13.05 -2.27
C GLN A 103 7.11 -14.12 -2.15
N PHE A 104 5.88 -13.82 -2.55
CA PHE A 104 4.77 -14.79 -2.63
C PHE A 104 4.61 -15.37 -4.04
N LEU A 105 4.88 -14.57 -5.08
CA LEU A 105 4.81 -15.01 -6.47
C LEU A 105 5.92 -15.98 -6.85
N ASP A 106 7.08 -15.83 -6.23
CA ASP A 106 8.27 -16.66 -6.45
C ASP A 106 8.17 -18.01 -5.72
N GLN A 107 7.11 -18.23 -4.93
CA GLN A 107 6.87 -19.51 -4.27
C GLN A 107 6.20 -20.49 -5.24
N GLU A 108 6.58 -21.76 -5.13
CA GLU A 108 5.86 -22.84 -5.81
C GLU A 108 4.35 -22.79 -5.46
N PRO A 109 3.45 -22.80 -6.46
CA PRO A 109 2.02 -22.71 -6.20
C PRO A 109 1.53 -23.87 -5.34
N ARG A 110 0.91 -23.54 -4.21
CA ARG A 110 0.22 -24.55 -3.40
C ARG A 110 -1.10 -24.94 -4.06
N VAL A 111 -1.17 -26.17 -4.53
CA VAL A 111 -2.39 -26.80 -5.05
C VAL A 111 -3.10 -27.52 -3.90
N PHE A 112 -4.38 -27.22 -3.68
CA PHE A 112 -5.21 -27.82 -2.65
C PHE A 112 -5.94 -29.07 -3.14
N PHE A 113 -6.35 -29.09 -4.40
CA PHE A 113 -7.01 -30.22 -5.02
C PHE A 113 -6.86 -30.20 -6.54
N ASP A 114 -6.96 -31.38 -7.15
CA ASP A 114 -6.98 -31.55 -8.60
C ASP A 114 -8.35 -31.17 -9.18
N ARG A 115 -8.34 -30.47 -10.31
CA ARG A 115 -9.55 -29.99 -10.98
C ARG A 115 -10.33 -31.12 -11.66
N GLU A 116 -9.66 -32.16 -12.12
CA GLU A 116 -10.23 -33.19 -13.00
C GLU A 116 -10.75 -34.40 -12.21
N TRP A 117 -10.14 -34.73 -11.07
CA TRP A 117 -10.45 -35.96 -10.34
C TRP A 117 -10.34 -35.84 -8.81
N GLY A 118 -10.85 -36.85 -8.11
CA GLY A 118 -10.70 -37.01 -6.66
C GLY A 118 -11.68 -36.19 -5.79
N VAL A 119 -11.53 -36.34 -4.47
CA VAL A 119 -12.32 -35.59 -3.49
C VAL A 119 -11.72 -34.20 -3.34
N LYS A 120 -12.46 -33.18 -3.79
CA LYS A 120 -12.02 -31.79 -3.78
C LYS A 120 -12.19 -31.17 -2.40
N LYS A 121 -11.08 -30.75 -1.80
CA LYS A 121 -11.06 -30.11 -0.51
C LYS A 121 -10.05 -28.99 -0.44
N THR A 122 -10.37 -27.93 0.30
CA THR A 122 -9.46 -26.80 0.49
C THR A 122 -9.61 -26.23 1.87
N ASN A 123 -8.54 -25.70 2.43
CA ASN A 123 -8.58 -24.87 3.63
C ASN A 123 -8.37 -23.38 3.30
N ALA A 124 -8.48 -22.99 2.03
CA ALA A 124 -8.34 -21.62 1.58
C ALA A 124 -9.56 -21.16 0.77
N LEU A 125 -10.07 -19.97 1.09
CA LEU A 125 -11.19 -19.36 0.40
C LEU A 125 -10.81 -17.97 -0.13
N SER A 126 -11.27 -17.65 -1.32
CA SER A 126 -11.32 -16.28 -1.84
C SER A 126 -12.72 -15.75 -1.58
N ILE A 127 -12.83 -14.73 -0.76
CA ILE A 127 -14.09 -14.11 -0.36
C ILE A 127 -14.09 -12.67 -0.85
N VAL A 128 -15.24 -12.27 -1.35
CA VAL A 128 -15.49 -10.93 -1.84
C VAL A 128 -16.65 -10.36 -1.03
N LEU A 129 -16.46 -9.18 -0.43
CA LEU A 129 -17.44 -8.52 0.43
C LEU A 129 -17.80 -7.15 -0.12
N GLU A 130 -19.09 -6.89 -0.26
CA GLU A 130 -19.63 -5.62 -0.78
C GLU A 130 -20.56 -4.99 0.24
N TYR A 131 -20.57 -3.66 0.27
CA TYR A 131 -21.56 -2.89 1.00
C TYR A 131 -22.88 -2.78 0.22
N ASP A 132 -23.99 -2.84 0.94
CA ASP A 132 -25.31 -2.54 0.41
C ASP A 132 -25.47 -1.02 0.25
N ALA A 133 -25.39 -0.55 -1.00
CA ALA A 133 -25.50 0.87 -1.34
C ALA A 133 -26.87 1.50 -0.98
N THR A 134 -27.88 0.69 -0.65
CA THR A 134 -29.17 1.20 -0.15
C THR A 134 -29.15 1.55 1.33
N LYS A 135 -28.15 1.08 2.08
CA LYS A 135 -28.03 1.25 3.54
C LYS A 135 -26.94 2.24 3.97
N TYR A 136 -25.96 2.47 3.11
CA TYR A 136 -24.78 3.25 3.43
C TYR A 136 -24.50 4.29 2.35
N THR A 137 -24.16 5.50 2.79
CA THR A 137 -23.47 6.43 1.90
C THR A 137 -22.04 5.93 1.64
N LEU A 138 -21.46 6.39 0.53
CA LEU A 138 -20.09 6.07 0.16
C LEU A 138 -19.08 6.47 1.25
N GLY A 139 -19.25 7.68 1.81
CA GLY A 139 -18.37 8.17 2.87
C GLY A 139 -18.44 7.32 4.14
N GLU A 140 -19.65 6.93 4.57
CA GLU A 140 -19.85 6.07 5.74
C GLU A 140 -19.24 4.68 5.52
N ALA A 141 -19.46 4.09 4.34
CA ALA A 141 -18.94 2.77 4.01
C ALA A 141 -17.40 2.76 4.06
N TRP A 142 -16.72 3.72 3.44
CA TRP A 142 -15.26 3.82 3.50
C TRP A 142 -14.72 4.16 4.89
N LEU A 143 -15.44 4.97 5.67
CA LEU A 143 -15.05 5.26 7.05
C LEU A 143 -15.06 3.98 7.89
N CYS A 144 -16.12 3.17 7.77
CA CYS A 144 -16.40 1.99 8.59
C CYS A 144 -15.75 0.69 8.10
N VAL A 145 -15.35 0.57 6.83
CA VAL A 145 -14.87 -0.67 6.19
C VAL A 145 -13.87 -1.46 7.02
N GLY A 146 -12.90 -0.79 7.65
CA GLY A 146 -11.88 -1.45 8.48
C GLY A 146 -12.45 -2.07 9.76
N ILE A 147 -13.40 -1.38 10.42
CA ILE A 147 -14.03 -1.85 11.65
C ILE A 147 -14.93 -3.06 11.33
N ASP A 148 -15.74 -2.93 10.28
CA ASP A 148 -16.66 -3.99 9.88
C ASP A 148 -15.93 -5.23 9.37
N PHE A 149 -14.85 -5.06 8.62
CA PHE A 149 -13.99 -6.17 8.20
C PHE A 149 -13.37 -6.90 9.41
N ASN A 150 -12.94 -6.18 10.44
CA ASN A 150 -12.41 -6.80 11.67
C ASN A 150 -13.50 -7.57 12.44
N ARG A 151 -14.73 -7.06 12.48
CA ARG A 151 -15.88 -7.78 13.04
C ARG A 151 -16.17 -9.06 12.25
N PHE A 152 -16.16 -8.98 10.92
CA PHE A 152 -16.27 -10.14 10.04
C PHE A 152 -15.21 -11.20 10.35
N LEU A 153 -13.93 -10.84 10.39
CA LEU A 153 -12.86 -11.78 10.72
C LEU A 153 -13.02 -12.41 12.11
N SER A 154 -13.49 -11.64 13.09
CA SER A 154 -13.75 -12.13 14.45
C SER A 154 -14.88 -13.17 14.47
N ASN A 155 -15.95 -12.92 13.72
CA ASN A 155 -17.06 -13.86 13.55
C ASN A 155 -16.61 -15.13 12.80
N ILE A 156 -15.81 -14.99 11.75
CA ILE A 156 -15.20 -16.13 11.04
C ILE A 156 -14.36 -16.97 12.01
N LYS A 157 -13.50 -16.36 12.83
CA LYS A 157 -12.68 -17.08 13.83
C LYS A 157 -13.53 -17.85 14.84
N LYS A 158 -14.65 -17.27 15.29
CA LYS A 158 -15.58 -17.94 16.20
C LYS A 158 -16.15 -19.24 15.63
N HIS A 159 -16.40 -19.28 14.31
CA HIS A 159 -16.96 -20.44 13.65
C HIS A 159 -15.91 -21.47 13.22
N PHE A 160 -14.77 -21.03 12.68
CA PHE A 160 -13.83 -21.91 11.98
C PHE A 160 -12.45 -22.03 12.65
N GLY A 161 -12.23 -21.33 13.77
CA GLY A 161 -10.97 -21.38 14.51
C GLY A 161 -9.93 -20.38 14.00
N SER A 162 -8.65 -20.77 14.07
CA SER A 162 -7.55 -19.86 13.71
C SER A 162 -7.47 -19.66 12.19
N ILE A 163 -7.29 -18.41 11.77
CA ILE A 163 -7.17 -18.01 10.37
C ILE A 163 -5.95 -17.13 10.16
N SER A 164 -5.42 -17.16 8.95
CA SER A 164 -4.53 -16.14 8.39
C SER A 164 -5.17 -15.60 7.12
N HIS A 165 -4.98 -14.33 6.81
CA HIS A 165 -5.60 -13.70 5.65
C HIS A 165 -4.70 -12.69 4.97
N ILE A 166 -5.01 -12.42 3.71
CA ILE A 166 -4.57 -11.24 2.96
C ILE A 166 -5.82 -10.56 2.39
N ARG A 167 -5.90 -9.23 2.48
CA ARG A 167 -7.00 -8.43 1.93
C ARG A 167 -6.49 -7.29 1.05
N ALA A 168 -7.31 -6.87 0.09
CA ALA A 168 -7.17 -5.63 -0.66
C ALA A 168 -8.52 -4.88 -0.66
N TRP A 169 -8.47 -3.54 -0.57
CA TRP A 169 -9.64 -2.72 -0.83
C TRP A 169 -9.71 -2.44 -2.32
N GLN A 170 -10.93 -2.40 -2.86
CA GLN A 170 -11.21 -1.96 -4.22
C GLN A 170 -12.42 -1.03 -4.15
N SER A 171 -12.46 0.02 -4.96
CA SER A 171 -13.71 0.73 -5.22
C SER A 171 -14.51 -0.02 -6.29
N HIS A 172 -15.80 -0.22 -6.06
CA HIS A 172 -16.73 -0.63 -7.12
C HIS A 172 -16.97 0.54 -8.09
N ASP A 173 -17.57 0.31 -9.27
CA ASP A 173 -17.90 1.38 -10.23
C ASP A 173 -18.79 2.48 -9.64
N SER A 174 -19.53 2.15 -8.57
CA SER A 174 -20.35 3.09 -7.80
C SER A 174 -19.57 3.90 -6.75
N GLY A 175 -18.27 3.66 -6.61
CA GLY A 175 -17.40 4.24 -5.60
C GLY A 175 -17.42 3.52 -4.24
N MET A 176 -18.39 2.64 -4.00
CA MET A 176 -18.53 1.89 -2.75
C MET A 176 -17.33 0.96 -2.49
N PRO A 177 -16.90 0.78 -1.23
CA PRO A 177 -15.80 -0.12 -0.93
C PRO A 177 -16.21 -1.57 -1.14
N HIS A 178 -15.29 -2.29 -1.76
CA HIS A 178 -15.33 -3.69 -2.12
C HIS A 178 -14.09 -4.37 -1.53
N ILE A 179 -14.24 -5.50 -0.86
CA ILE A 179 -13.16 -6.15 -0.14
C ILE A 179 -12.85 -7.49 -0.82
N HIS A 180 -11.65 -7.63 -1.37
CA HIS A 180 -11.13 -8.92 -1.81
C HIS A 180 -10.26 -9.49 -0.70
N VAL A 181 -10.59 -10.68 -0.20
CA VAL A 181 -9.82 -11.33 0.86
C VAL A 181 -9.59 -12.81 0.55
N ILE A 182 -8.34 -13.25 0.67
CA ILE A 182 -8.00 -14.66 0.76
C ILE A 182 -7.86 -15.02 2.24
N ILE A 183 -8.59 -16.04 2.68
CA ILE A 183 -8.53 -16.56 4.05
C ILE A 183 -8.06 -18.00 4.02
N TYR A 184 -6.99 -18.28 4.76
CA TYR A 184 -6.48 -19.61 5.05
C TYR A 184 -6.92 -20.03 6.45
N PHE A 185 -7.59 -21.19 6.53
CA PHE A 185 -8.14 -21.76 7.75
C PHE A 185 -7.21 -22.84 8.27
N LYS A 186 -6.60 -22.61 9.45
CA LYS A 186 -5.53 -23.49 9.93
C LYS A 186 -6.01 -24.85 10.42
N THR A 187 -7.27 -24.90 10.86
CA THR A 187 -7.86 -26.06 11.54
C THR A 187 -9.18 -26.51 10.92
N PHE A 188 -9.52 -26.00 9.73
CA PHE A 188 -10.79 -26.29 9.07
C PHE A 188 -10.59 -26.49 7.57
N GLU A 189 -11.25 -27.50 7.02
CA GLU A 189 -11.19 -27.86 5.61
C GLU A 189 -12.59 -27.90 5.02
N PHE A 190 -12.77 -27.31 3.85
CA PHE A 190 -14.01 -27.24 3.12
C PHE A 190 -14.09 -28.34 2.08
N SER A 191 -15.22 -29.04 2.03
CA SER A 191 -15.61 -29.85 0.88
C SER A 191 -16.01 -28.93 -0.26
N VAL A 192 -15.52 -29.21 -1.46
CA VAL A 192 -15.67 -28.35 -2.63
C VAL A 192 -16.55 -29.01 -3.68
N VAL A 193 -17.35 -28.20 -4.37
CA VAL A 193 -18.14 -28.58 -5.53
C VAL A 193 -17.86 -27.63 -6.69
N GLU A 194 -17.95 -28.16 -7.90
CA GLU A 194 -17.93 -27.37 -9.12
C GLU A 194 -19.19 -26.53 -9.28
N TRP A 195 -19.03 -25.35 -9.84
CA TRP A 195 -20.09 -24.41 -10.13
C TRP A 195 -19.83 -23.73 -11.46
N TYR A 196 -20.64 -24.08 -12.46
CA TYR A 196 -20.63 -23.42 -13.75
C TYR A 196 -21.40 -22.10 -13.69
N ASP A 197 -20.69 -21.00 -13.90
CA ASP A 197 -21.31 -19.70 -14.11
C ASP A 197 -21.68 -19.56 -15.59
N LYS A 198 -22.97 -19.76 -15.90
CA LYS A 198 -23.49 -19.67 -17.26
C LYS A 198 -23.28 -18.29 -17.89
N LYS A 199 -23.28 -17.22 -17.09
CA LYS A 199 -23.16 -15.85 -17.61
C LYS A 199 -21.72 -15.52 -18.00
N ALA A 200 -20.77 -16.00 -17.21
CA ALA A 200 -19.35 -15.78 -17.44
C ALA A 200 -18.67 -16.94 -18.20
N GLU A 201 -19.45 -17.95 -18.63
CA GLU A 201 -19.00 -19.16 -19.31
C GLU A 201 -17.75 -19.79 -18.69
N ARG A 202 -17.70 -19.80 -17.35
CA ARG A 202 -16.53 -20.24 -16.60
C ARG A 202 -16.88 -21.20 -15.47
N MET A 203 -15.99 -22.15 -15.25
CA MET A 203 -16.04 -23.02 -14.08
C MET A 203 -15.46 -22.30 -12.87
N SER A 204 -16.10 -22.48 -11.71
CA SER A 204 -15.61 -22.02 -10.42
C SER A 204 -15.83 -23.09 -9.36
N TYR A 205 -15.10 -22.99 -8.26
CA TYR A 205 -15.21 -23.93 -7.14
C TYR A 205 -15.88 -23.26 -5.95
N ARG A 206 -16.84 -23.95 -5.33
CA ARG A 206 -17.65 -23.43 -4.23
C ARG A 206 -17.68 -24.41 -3.07
N ILE A 207 -17.96 -23.92 -1.86
CA ILE A 207 -18.18 -24.79 -0.70
C ILE A 207 -19.44 -25.63 -0.93
N HIS A 208 -19.36 -26.92 -0.60
CA HIS A 208 -20.49 -27.84 -0.65
C HIS A 208 -21.65 -27.33 0.22
N SER A 209 -22.85 -27.23 -0.35
CA SER A 209 -24.01 -26.59 0.30
C SER A 209 -24.42 -27.24 1.63
N LYS A 210 -24.23 -28.56 1.74
CA LYS A 210 -24.57 -29.34 2.94
C LYS A 210 -23.47 -29.40 4.00
N GLN A 211 -22.28 -28.84 3.75
CA GLN A 211 -21.21 -28.89 4.74
C GLN A 211 -21.56 -27.98 5.93
N LYS A 212 -21.64 -28.57 7.12
CA LYS A 212 -21.85 -27.85 8.37
C LYS A 212 -20.54 -27.54 9.07
N VAL A 213 -20.51 -26.44 9.84
CA VAL A 213 -19.35 -26.06 10.67
C VAL A 213 -19.09 -27.10 11.77
N LYS A 214 -20.16 -27.67 12.33
CA LYS A 214 -20.18 -28.75 13.33
C LYS A 214 -21.42 -29.64 13.06
N PRO A 215 -21.51 -30.87 13.57
CA PRO A 215 -22.63 -31.78 13.25
C PRO A 215 -24.04 -31.16 13.42
N ASN A 216 -24.23 -30.37 14.47
CA ASN A 216 -25.48 -29.65 14.78
C ASN A 216 -25.37 -28.13 14.56
N GLY A 217 -24.39 -27.68 13.78
CA GLY A 217 -24.11 -26.27 13.53
C GLY A 217 -24.74 -25.72 12.25
N LYS A 218 -24.48 -24.44 12.00
CA LYS A 218 -24.83 -23.76 10.75
C LYS A 218 -24.10 -24.38 9.56
N TYR A 219 -24.66 -24.22 8.36
CA TYR A 219 -23.94 -24.49 7.12
C TYR A 219 -22.79 -23.51 6.95
N CYS A 220 -21.65 -23.95 6.41
CA CYS A 220 -20.45 -23.13 6.31
C CYS A 220 -20.71 -21.84 5.51
N ARG A 221 -21.40 -21.94 4.37
CA ARG A 221 -21.76 -20.77 3.55
C ARG A 221 -22.66 -19.79 4.29
N GLN A 222 -23.62 -20.29 5.07
CA GLN A 222 -24.50 -19.45 5.87
C GLN A 222 -23.73 -18.74 6.98
N ALA A 223 -22.86 -19.45 7.69
CA ALA A 223 -22.02 -18.85 8.75
C ALA A 223 -21.11 -17.73 8.22
N ILE A 224 -20.55 -17.90 7.02
CA ILE A 224 -19.72 -16.86 6.38
C ILE A 224 -20.58 -15.65 5.95
N LYS A 225 -21.74 -15.90 5.33
CA LYS A 225 -22.65 -14.83 4.90
C LYS A 225 -23.15 -14.00 6.08
N GLU A 226 -23.58 -14.65 7.15
CA GLU A 226 -24.06 -13.97 8.36
C GLU A 226 -22.94 -13.25 9.13
N ALA A 227 -21.68 -13.61 8.91
CA ALA A 227 -20.55 -12.90 9.50
C ALA A 227 -20.37 -11.50 8.90
N TRP A 228 -20.85 -11.25 7.68
CA TRP A 228 -20.85 -9.94 7.01
C TRP A 228 -22.28 -9.39 6.92
N THR A 229 -22.60 -8.45 7.81
CA THR A 229 -23.95 -7.88 7.88
C THR A 229 -24.17 -6.70 6.94
N GLN A 230 -23.11 -6.20 6.29
CA GLN A 230 -23.16 -4.90 5.60
C GLN A 230 -23.58 -5.00 4.14
N GLY A 231 -23.69 -6.20 3.57
CA GLY A 231 -24.14 -6.38 2.20
C GLY A 231 -23.85 -7.75 1.63
N PHE A 232 -23.37 -7.79 0.39
CA PHE A 232 -23.21 -9.00 -0.38
C PHE A 232 -21.89 -9.74 -0.05
N VAL A 233 -21.91 -11.06 -0.23
CA VAL A 233 -20.77 -11.95 0.00
C VAL A 233 -20.69 -12.99 -1.11
N ASP A 234 -19.58 -13.00 -1.87
CA ASP A 234 -19.22 -14.09 -2.78
C ASP A 234 -18.11 -14.95 -2.17
N ILE A 235 -18.23 -16.27 -2.28
CA ILE A 235 -17.32 -17.23 -1.64
C ILE A 235 -16.83 -18.26 -2.65
N LYS A 236 -15.56 -18.21 -3.02
CA LYS A 236 -14.91 -19.18 -3.91
C LYS A 236 -13.94 -20.06 -3.13
N ALA A 237 -13.99 -21.35 -3.39
CA ALA A 237 -12.97 -22.29 -2.92
C ALA A 237 -11.72 -22.15 -3.79
N ILE A 238 -10.55 -22.15 -3.16
CA ILE A 238 -9.27 -22.03 -3.86
C ILE A 238 -8.73 -23.42 -4.13
N ASP A 239 -8.49 -23.72 -5.39
CA ASP A 239 -7.80 -24.90 -5.88
C ASP A 239 -6.29 -24.67 -5.97
N ASN A 240 -5.87 -23.49 -6.42
CA ASN A 240 -4.47 -23.09 -6.57
C ASN A 240 -4.24 -21.71 -5.93
N MET A 241 -3.34 -21.67 -4.94
CA MET A 241 -3.01 -20.43 -4.24
C MET A 241 -2.25 -19.44 -5.11
N GLY A 242 -1.36 -19.90 -5.99
CA GLY A 242 -0.56 -19.04 -6.86
C GLY A 242 -1.43 -18.21 -7.80
N ASP A 243 -2.39 -18.85 -8.47
CA ASP A 243 -3.33 -18.16 -9.38
C ASP A 243 -4.21 -17.17 -8.63
N THR A 244 -4.76 -17.58 -7.48
CA THR A 244 -5.62 -16.72 -6.68
C THR A 244 -4.85 -15.53 -6.10
N PHE A 245 -3.59 -15.75 -5.68
CA PHE A 245 -2.74 -14.67 -5.19
C PHE A 245 -2.37 -13.70 -6.31
N LYS A 246 -2.03 -14.19 -7.51
CA LYS A 246 -1.83 -13.35 -8.70
C LYS A 246 -3.07 -12.51 -9.01
N ASP A 247 -4.26 -13.09 -8.91
CA ASP A 247 -5.51 -12.37 -9.10
C ASP A 247 -5.75 -11.30 -8.03
N LEU A 248 -5.49 -11.60 -6.76
CA LEU A 248 -5.58 -10.60 -5.69
C LEU A 248 -4.55 -9.48 -5.88
N LEU A 249 -3.34 -9.84 -6.31
CA LEU A 249 -2.25 -8.89 -6.53
C LEU A 249 -2.58 -7.89 -7.65
N LYS A 250 -3.45 -8.24 -8.60
CA LYS A 250 -3.95 -7.26 -9.59
C LYS A 250 -4.56 -6.05 -8.88
N TYR A 251 -5.36 -6.24 -7.84
CA TYR A 251 -5.95 -5.13 -7.07
C TYR A 251 -4.94 -4.37 -6.20
N VAL A 252 -3.77 -4.94 -5.97
CA VAL A 252 -2.70 -4.30 -5.19
C VAL A 252 -1.72 -3.55 -6.10
N THR A 253 -1.51 -4.03 -7.33
CA THR A 253 -0.42 -3.59 -8.23
C THR A 253 -0.91 -3.00 -9.55
N ARG A 254 -1.96 -3.52 -10.20
CA ARG A 254 -2.55 -2.87 -11.40
C ARG A 254 -3.27 -1.58 -11.04
N ASP A 255 -3.68 -1.44 -9.79
CA ASP A 255 -4.33 -0.23 -9.28
C ASP A 255 -3.41 1.00 -9.26
N LEU A 256 -2.14 0.84 -9.63
CA LEU A 256 -1.11 1.87 -9.53
C LEU A 256 -0.73 2.51 -10.88
N ASP A 257 -1.20 1.97 -12.02
CA ASP A 257 -0.92 2.49 -13.37
C ASP A 257 -1.98 3.51 -13.89
N GLY A 258 -2.94 3.90 -13.05
CA GLY A 258 -4.01 4.86 -13.38
C GLY A 258 -5.26 4.24 -14.04
N GLY A 259 -6.36 5.00 -14.11
CA GLY A 259 -7.62 4.60 -14.74
C GLY A 259 -8.71 4.21 -13.73
N ALA A 260 -9.47 3.14 -13.99
CA ALA A 260 -10.63 2.71 -13.18
C ALA A 260 -10.32 2.45 -11.67
N TYR A 261 -9.05 2.44 -11.30
CA TYR A 261 -8.56 2.12 -9.97
C TYR A 261 -7.97 3.33 -9.22
N THR A 262 -7.86 4.49 -9.88
CA THR A 262 -7.44 5.74 -9.26
C THR A 262 -8.38 6.10 -8.11
N LEU A 263 -9.69 5.91 -8.31
CA LEU A 263 -10.70 6.04 -7.28
C LEU A 263 -10.40 5.18 -6.03
N THR A 264 -10.08 3.89 -6.18
CA THR A 264 -9.71 3.01 -5.04
C THR A 264 -8.62 3.66 -4.17
N ASN A 265 -7.55 4.12 -4.80
CA ASN A 265 -6.40 4.67 -4.09
C ASN A 265 -6.68 6.05 -3.49
N ALA A 266 -7.42 6.91 -4.20
CA ALA A 266 -7.86 8.19 -3.69
C ALA A 266 -8.75 8.01 -2.44
N MET A 267 -9.72 7.09 -2.49
CA MET A 267 -10.59 6.80 -1.36
C MET A 267 -9.82 6.17 -0.19
N ALA A 268 -8.95 5.21 -0.46
CA ALA A 268 -8.14 4.58 0.57
C ALA A 268 -7.20 5.61 1.23
N TRP A 269 -6.57 6.51 0.47
CA TRP A 269 -5.79 7.61 1.01
C TRP A 269 -6.65 8.55 1.88
N TYR A 270 -7.79 9.02 1.33
CA TYR A 270 -8.67 9.98 1.99
C TYR A 270 -9.12 9.48 3.36
N PHE A 271 -9.50 8.19 3.43
CA PHE A 271 -9.96 7.53 4.64
C PHE A 271 -8.85 6.89 5.49
N ARG A 272 -7.58 7.16 5.19
CA ARG A 272 -6.38 6.63 5.88
C ARG A 272 -6.38 5.09 5.97
N LYS A 273 -6.72 4.42 4.88
CA LYS A 273 -6.74 2.97 4.77
C LYS A 273 -5.47 2.48 4.08
N GLN A 274 -4.82 1.50 4.69
CA GLN A 274 -3.77 0.69 4.04
C GLN A 274 -4.39 -0.03 2.83
N SER A 275 -3.81 0.10 1.63
CA SER A 275 -4.36 -0.44 0.36
C SER A 275 -4.64 -1.94 0.46
N PHE A 276 -3.77 -2.65 1.16
CA PHE A 276 -3.92 -4.08 1.43
C PHE A 276 -3.51 -4.39 2.87
N GLY A 277 -3.61 -5.65 3.29
CA GLY A 277 -3.15 -6.08 4.61
C GLY A 277 -2.93 -7.58 4.64
N ILE A 278 -1.82 -8.03 5.24
CA ILE A 278 -1.40 -9.43 5.29
C ILE A 278 -1.19 -9.85 6.75
N SER A 279 -1.68 -11.02 7.12
CA SER A 279 -1.33 -11.63 8.41
C SER A 279 0.15 -12.01 8.43
N ARG A 280 0.87 -11.69 9.52
CA ARG A 280 2.33 -11.93 9.62
C ARG A 280 2.73 -13.38 9.37
N ASP A 281 1.87 -14.32 9.72
CA ASP A 281 2.10 -15.76 9.55
C ASP A 281 1.54 -16.33 8.26
N PHE A 282 0.97 -15.51 7.36
CA PHE A 282 0.32 -15.97 6.14
C PHE A 282 1.26 -16.79 5.26
N LYS A 283 2.47 -16.27 5.01
CA LYS A 283 3.51 -16.97 4.22
C LYS A 283 3.85 -18.33 4.83
N LYS A 284 4.03 -18.36 6.16
CA LYS A 284 4.33 -19.58 6.91
C LYS A 284 3.23 -20.62 6.85
N VAL A 285 1.96 -20.24 7.04
CA VAL A 285 0.87 -21.22 7.08
C VAL A 285 0.48 -21.74 5.70
N VAL A 286 0.70 -20.94 4.66
CA VAL A 286 0.41 -21.32 3.28
C VAL A 286 1.57 -22.09 2.66
N TRP A 287 2.81 -21.63 2.77
CA TRP A 287 3.98 -22.22 2.10
C TRP A 287 5.00 -22.89 3.04
N GLY A 288 4.81 -22.85 4.36
CA GLY A 288 5.77 -23.44 5.31
C GLY A 288 7.03 -22.61 5.55
N VAL A 289 7.20 -21.48 4.86
CA VAL A 289 8.40 -20.62 4.95
C VAL A 289 8.33 -19.73 6.20
N SER A 290 9.33 -19.83 7.07
CA SER A 290 9.36 -19.16 8.38
C SER A 290 9.72 -17.67 8.33
N ASP A 291 10.17 -17.16 7.19
CA ASP A 291 10.55 -15.76 7.05
C ASP A 291 9.33 -14.87 7.30
N SER A 292 9.46 -13.99 8.29
CA SER A 292 8.45 -12.98 8.55
C SER A 292 8.41 -12.01 7.37
N ILE A 293 7.22 -11.68 6.90
CA ILE A 293 7.04 -10.55 6.00
C ILE A 293 7.35 -9.28 6.81
N GLY A 294 8.24 -8.42 6.30
CA GLY A 294 8.48 -7.08 6.84
C GLY A 294 7.20 -6.21 6.81
N TRP A 295 7.28 -4.98 7.28
CA TRP A 295 6.18 -4.03 7.09
C TRP A 295 5.93 -3.85 5.60
N VAL A 296 4.68 -4.09 5.17
CA VAL A 296 4.38 -4.35 3.74
C VAL A 296 4.05 -3.08 2.96
N GLU A 297 3.58 -2.02 3.62
CA GLU A 297 3.55 -0.69 3.01
C GLU A 297 4.79 0.07 3.48
N PRO A 298 5.53 0.73 2.56
CA PRO A 298 6.54 1.69 2.97
C PRO A 298 5.83 2.76 3.80
N ASN A 299 6.15 2.85 5.08
CA ASN A 299 5.92 4.08 5.82
C ASN A 299 6.98 5.06 5.31
N ASP A 300 6.60 6.27 4.94
CA ASP A 300 7.53 7.31 4.47
C ASP A 300 8.71 7.51 5.45
N ALA A 301 8.52 7.15 6.73
CA ALA A 301 9.56 7.14 7.76
C ALA A 301 10.38 5.84 7.90
N ASP A 302 9.85 4.67 7.51
CA ASP A 302 10.48 3.36 7.77
C ASP A 302 11.30 2.81 6.59
N ALA A 303 11.27 3.45 5.43
CA ALA A 303 12.06 3.06 4.25
C ALA A 303 13.55 3.46 4.35
N ILE A 304 13.97 4.19 5.39
CA ILE A 304 15.37 4.43 5.72
C ILE A 304 15.90 3.23 6.52
N SER A 305 15.93 2.05 5.90
CA SER A 305 16.59 0.88 6.48
C SER A 305 18.07 0.84 6.06
N THR A 306 18.90 0.31 6.94
CA THR A 306 20.34 0.04 6.75
C THR A 306 20.66 -0.76 5.48
N ILE A 307 19.67 -1.41 4.86
CA ILE A 307 19.83 -2.32 3.71
C ILE A 307 20.11 -1.58 2.40
N ARG A 308 19.83 -0.27 2.30
CA ARG A 308 20.26 0.54 1.13
C ARG A 308 21.73 0.96 1.18
N SER A 309 22.40 0.73 2.30
CA SER A 309 23.85 0.90 2.45
C SER A 309 24.55 -0.45 2.18
N ASN A 310 24.64 -0.84 0.90
CA ASN A 310 25.50 -1.94 0.45
C ASN A 310 27.00 -1.56 0.50
N SER A 311 27.43 -0.90 1.57
CA SER A 311 28.84 -0.62 1.82
C SER A 311 29.24 -1.31 3.12
N ASN A 312 30.32 -2.11 3.08
CA ASN A 312 30.96 -2.66 4.28
C ASN A 312 31.65 -1.56 5.13
N ARG A 313 31.14 -0.31 5.10
CA ARG A 313 31.70 0.87 5.76
C ARG A 313 30.86 1.18 7.00
N GLU A 314 31.52 1.70 8.03
CA GLU A 314 30.84 2.11 9.27
C GLU A 314 30.08 3.42 8.99
N LEU A 315 28.75 3.38 8.98
CA LEU A 315 27.90 4.56 8.85
C LEU A 315 27.97 5.39 10.15
N ILE A 316 28.27 6.68 10.05
CA ILE A 316 28.43 7.55 11.23
C ILE A 316 27.41 8.69 11.29
N ALA A 317 26.89 9.14 10.14
CA ALA A 317 25.83 10.13 10.10
C ALA A 317 24.89 9.96 8.90
N ILE A 318 23.62 10.33 9.11
CA ILE A 318 22.59 10.47 8.08
C ILE A 318 22.00 11.87 8.20
N GLU A 319 21.97 12.61 7.11
CA GLU A 319 21.34 13.92 6.97
C GLU A 319 20.16 13.78 6.00
N VAL A 320 18.94 14.05 6.49
CA VAL A 320 17.71 13.99 5.70
C VAL A 320 17.23 15.41 5.42
N PHE A 321 17.28 15.80 4.14
CA PHE A 321 16.87 17.13 3.68
C PHE A 321 15.36 17.19 3.41
N PRO A 322 14.77 18.41 3.32
CA PRO A 322 13.38 18.57 2.95
C PRO A 322 13.07 18.00 1.57
N LEU A 323 11.78 17.85 1.28
CA LEU A 323 11.33 17.38 -0.03
C LEU A 323 11.29 18.53 -1.03
N PHE A 324 11.88 18.31 -2.21
CA PHE A 324 11.97 19.31 -3.27
C PHE A 324 11.21 18.86 -4.52
N PRO A 325 10.59 19.79 -5.27
CA PRO A 325 10.16 19.49 -6.63
C PRO A 325 11.31 19.05 -7.52
N SER A 326 11.12 17.99 -8.30
CA SER A 326 12.14 17.44 -9.20
C SER A 326 12.68 18.46 -10.21
N TYR A 327 11.87 19.44 -10.62
CA TYR A 327 12.26 20.46 -11.60
C TYR A 327 13.36 21.42 -11.11
N PHE A 328 13.61 21.52 -9.78
CA PHE A 328 14.77 22.25 -9.25
C PHE A 328 16.12 21.63 -9.67
N PHE A 329 16.10 20.41 -10.20
CA PHE A 329 17.29 19.62 -10.53
C PHE A 329 17.45 19.37 -12.04
N TYR A 330 16.59 19.94 -12.89
CA TYR A 330 16.44 19.52 -14.30
C TYR A 330 17.40 20.18 -15.32
N LYS A 331 18.43 20.94 -14.92
CA LYS A 331 19.47 21.42 -15.86
C LYS A 331 20.82 21.66 -15.18
N PRO A 332 21.96 21.23 -15.78
CA PRO A 332 22.37 19.87 -16.06
C PRO A 332 23.64 19.50 -15.25
N CYS A 333 23.64 18.35 -14.59
CA CYS A 333 24.78 17.43 -14.64
C CYS A 333 24.18 16.04 -14.88
N VAL A 334 24.70 15.43 -15.93
CA VAL A 334 24.18 14.26 -16.61
C VAL A 334 24.07 13.08 -15.65
N THR A 335 23.04 12.25 -15.85
CA THR A 335 22.81 10.94 -15.20
C THR A 335 22.40 10.94 -13.71
N LEU A 336 21.15 11.33 -13.43
CA LEU A 336 20.39 10.81 -12.27
C LEU A 336 19.41 9.68 -12.65
N TYR A 337 19.30 9.34 -13.94
CA TYR A 337 18.50 8.23 -14.44
C TYR A 337 19.36 7.00 -14.70
N ASN A 338 19.90 6.40 -13.64
CA ASN A 338 20.30 4.98 -13.68
C ASN A 338 20.29 4.44 -12.25
N TRP A 339 19.28 3.64 -11.93
CA TRP A 339 19.07 3.09 -10.58
C TRP A 339 20.17 2.10 -10.15
N ASP A 340 21.03 1.66 -11.07
CA ASP A 340 22.05 0.63 -10.81
C ASP A 340 23.48 1.16 -10.66
N LYS A 341 23.73 2.47 -10.89
CA LYS A 341 25.06 3.07 -10.72
C LYS A 341 24.94 4.46 -10.09
N PRO A 342 25.73 4.79 -9.04
CA PRO A 342 25.74 6.14 -8.50
C PRO A 342 26.03 7.14 -9.64
N PRO A 343 25.34 8.31 -9.67
CA PRO A 343 25.60 9.35 -10.65
C PRO A 343 27.09 9.62 -10.76
N PRO A 344 27.70 9.64 -11.95
CA PRO A 344 29.06 10.11 -12.11
C PRO A 344 29.08 11.61 -11.75
N TYR A 345 29.61 11.92 -10.56
CA TYR A 345 29.85 13.25 -10.02
C TYR A 345 28.67 14.23 -10.13
N LEU A 346 27.93 14.37 -9.04
CA LEU A 346 27.03 15.50 -8.84
C LEU A 346 27.81 16.83 -9.02
N CYS A 347 27.22 17.78 -9.74
CA CYS A 347 27.78 19.12 -9.94
C CYS A 347 28.22 19.71 -8.58
N PRO A 348 29.42 20.33 -8.46
CA PRO A 348 29.85 21.00 -7.22
C PRO A 348 28.82 22.00 -6.67
N ASN A 349 27.98 22.55 -7.55
CA ASN A 349 26.94 23.52 -7.19
C ASN A 349 25.78 22.92 -6.38
N ILE A 350 25.54 21.61 -6.43
CA ILE A 350 24.41 21.00 -5.70
C ILE A 350 24.68 20.95 -4.19
N TRP A 351 25.93 20.69 -3.80
CA TRP A 351 26.35 20.69 -2.39
C TRP A 351 26.23 22.09 -1.81
N ASN A 352 26.73 23.08 -2.56
CA ASN A 352 26.59 24.49 -2.22
C ASN A 352 25.13 24.93 -2.11
N PHE A 353 24.26 24.43 -2.99
CA PHE A 353 22.82 24.69 -2.91
C PHE A 353 22.23 24.14 -1.60
N PHE A 354 22.45 22.86 -1.28
CA PHE A 354 21.88 22.26 -0.08
C PHE A 354 22.41 22.90 1.20
N ASP A 355 23.71 23.15 1.29
CA ASP A 355 24.31 23.76 2.48
C ASP A 355 23.82 25.21 2.65
N HIS A 356 23.72 25.98 1.56
CA HIS A 356 23.16 27.33 1.59
C HIS A 356 21.67 27.32 1.94
N PHE A 357 20.89 26.45 1.31
CA PHE A 357 19.46 26.30 1.56
C PHE A 357 19.20 25.89 3.01
N VAL A 358 19.94 24.91 3.53
CA VAL A 358 19.83 24.49 4.93
C VAL A 358 20.19 25.63 5.88
N ALA A 359 21.32 26.30 5.66
CA ALA A 359 21.77 27.38 6.56
C ALA A 359 20.77 28.54 6.62
N THR A 360 20.16 28.87 5.48
CA THR A 360 19.29 30.05 5.35
C THR A 360 17.81 29.75 5.59
N LYS A 361 17.36 28.54 5.28
CA LYS A 361 15.93 28.18 5.26
C LYS A 361 15.56 27.06 6.22
N CYS A 362 16.48 26.37 6.87
CA CYS A 362 16.14 25.21 7.70
C CYS A 362 16.62 25.31 9.16
N ASP A 363 15.86 24.67 10.04
CA ASP A 363 16.26 24.29 11.39
C ASP A 363 16.69 22.82 11.37
N ALA A 364 17.81 22.52 12.02
CA ALA A 364 18.33 21.16 12.13
C ALA A 364 17.92 20.55 13.47
N ASN A 365 17.46 19.31 13.44
CA ASN A 365 17.29 18.48 14.63
C ASN A 365 18.22 17.27 14.52
N VAL A 366 19.08 17.08 15.52
CA VAL A 366 20.06 15.98 15.57
C VAL A 366 19.64 15.00 16.65
N LYS A 367 19.48 13.73 16.26
CA LYS A 367 19.25 12.62 17.17
C LYS A 367 20.35 11.58 17.01
N VAL A 368 20.99 11.17 18.08
CA VAL A 368 21.94 10.06 18.07
C VAL A 368 21.19 8.77 18.42
N ARG A 369 21.37 7.74 17.59
CA ARG A 369 20.81 6.40 17.79
C ARG A 369 21.66 5.60 18.79
N ASP A 370 21.09 4.52 19.32
CA ASP A 370 21.77 3.63 20.27
C ASP A 370 23.03 2.95 19.68
N ASP A 371 23.12 2.86 18.35
CA ASP A 371 24.28 2.36 17.61
C ASP A 371 25.34 3.45 17.34
N GLY A 372 25.18 4.65 17.89
CA GLY A 372 26.13 5.77 17.75
C GLY A 372 25.97 6.57 16.46
N VAL A 373 25.05 6.20 15.57
CA VAL A 373 24.79 6.93 14.33
C VAL A 373 24.03 8.22 14.64
N SER A 374 24.54 9.35 14.17
CA SER A 374 23.81 10.62 14.24
C SER A 374 22.84 10.75 13.06
N VAL A 375 21.61 11.13 13.35
CA VAL A 375 20.56 11.39 12.36
C VAL A 375 20.15 12.85 12.48
N THR A 376 20.48 13.63 11.45
CA THR A 376 20.09 15.03 11.34
C THR A 376 18.90 15.14 10.39
N THR A 377 17.80 15.70 10.88
CA THR A 377 16.63 16.02 10.07
C THR A 377 16.49 17.52 9.94
N TYR A 378 16.33 18.02 8.72
CA TYR A 378 16.15 19.44 8.46
C TYR A 378 14.68 19.78 8.26
N LYS A 379 14.21 20.84 8.92
CA LYS A 379 12.85 21.37 8.81
C LYS A 379 12.89 22.81 8.32
N ILE A 380 12.08 23.16 7.32
CA ILE A 380 12.04 24.53 6.78
C ILE A 380 11.47 25.54 7.81
N ARG A 381 12.15 26.67 8.00
CA ARG A 381 11.76 27.82 8.83
C ARG A 381 10.54 28.52 8.23
N GLY A 382 9.52 28.80 9.04
CA GLY A 382 8.31 29.52 8.61
C GLY A 382 7.16 28.65 8.09
N GLY A 383 7.38 27.34 7.88
CA GLY A 383 6.38 26.36 7.41
C GLY A 383 5.99 26.54 5.93
N GLU A 384 5.62 25.53 5.13
CA GLU A 384 5.62 24.06 5.23
C GLU A 384 5.94 23.59 3.78
N VAL A 385 6.96 22.76 3.55
CA VAL A 385 7.06 22.01 2.29
C VAL A 385 7.18 20.54 2.64
N ILE A 386 5.99 19.94 2.69
CA ILE A 386 5.60 18.55 3.02
C ILE A 386 5.54 18.25 4.52
#